data_AF-A0A7S2N8A0-F1
#
_entry.id   AF-A0A7S2N8A0-F1
#
_cell.length_a   1.000
_cell.length_b   1.000
_cell.length_c   1.000
_cell.angle_alpha   90.00
_cell.angle_beta   90.00
_cell.angle_gamma   90.00
#
_symmetry.space_group_name_H-M   'P 1'
#
loop_
_entity.id
_entity.type
_entity.pdbx_description
1 polymer ?
#
loop_
_entity_poly.entity_id
_entity_poly.type
_entity_poly.pdbx_seq_one_letter_code
_entity_poly.pdbx_strand_id
1 'polypeptide(L)'
;WEALVQCARGGVDRGCIGPAILQELVTVFLDKTMGALRNSVQSEKPDESTLQAKVVGVSGVIRKAGTGVLTADTLKTIAATAGQILSAIQVSADKDGADDVMPPRKGIDPCEDDDEDEEEIPDATPQSLRYALADVLGALMRSSPDPFVEVALPTVMQFVQSLLKEGSSDHDRALAFYVTDDVVDCLGQKSVPYWNGFMNLALSALADKCAVA
;
A
#
# COMPACT_ATOMS: atom_id res chain seq x y z
N TRP A 1 -4.06 3.22 -16.82
CA TRP A 1 -2.92 4.11 -16.47
C TRP A 1 -1.63 3.33 -16.33
N GLU A 2 -1.66 2.17 -15.67
CA GLU A 2 -0.50 1.28 -15.51
C GLU A 2 0.17 0.93 -16.83
N ALA A 3 -0.59 0.45 -17.83
CA ALA A 3 -0.08 0.14 -19.16
C ALA A 3 0.62 1.33 -19.84
N LEU A 4 0.14 2.56 -19.62
CA LEU A 4 0.77 3.77 -20.16
C LEU A 4 2.13 4.03 -19.48
N VAL A 5 2.19 3.88 -18.16
CA VAL A 5 3.42 4.04 -17.38
C VAL A 5 4.42 2.94 -17.71
N GLN A 6 3.98 1.69 -17.89
CA GLN A 6 4.81 0.58 -18.33
C GLN A 6 5.39 0.83 -19.73
N CYS A 7 4.56 1.30 -20.68
CA CYS A 7 5.04 1.70 -22.01
C CYS A 7 6.08 2.83 -21.92
N ALA A 8 5.81 3.86 -21.12
CA ALA A 8 6.72 4.97 -20.92
C ALA A 8 8.04 4.50 -20.28
N ARG A 9 7.97 3.61 -19.29
CA ARG A 9 9.14 3.01 -18.65
C ARG A 9 10.01 2.25 -19.66
N GLY A 10 9.41 1.37 -20.45
CA GLY A 10 10.11 0.68 -21.54
C GLY A 10 10.71 1.65 -22.56
N GLY A 11 10.06 2.78 -22.81
CA GLY A 11 10.60 3.87 -23.63
C GLY A 11 11.83 4.55 -23.01
N VAL A 12 11.86 4.76 -21.70
CA VAL A 12 13.04 5.30 -20.97
C VAL A 12 14.19 4.30 -21.04
N ASP A 13 13.92 3.03 -20.76
CA ASP A 13 14.96 1.98 -20.72
C ASP A 13 15.59 1.77 -22.12
N ARG A 14 14.84 2.03 -23.19
CA ARG A 14 15.32 2.02 -24.60
C ARG A 14 15.91 3.35 -25.08
N GLY A 15 15.90 4.40 -24.24
CA GLY A 15 16.38 5.74 -24.60
C GLY A 15 15.49 6.48 -25.60
N CYS A 16 14.25 6.04 -25.81
CA CYS A 16 13.29 6.68 -26.72
C CYS A 16 12.61 7.92 -26.10
N ILE A 17 12.47 7.95 -24.78
CA ILE A 17 11.96 9.12 -24.04
C ILE A 17 12.89 9.44 -22.86
N GLY A 18 12.93 10.71 -22.44
CA GLY A 18 13.74 11.12 -21.30
C GLY A 18 13.13 10.67 -19.95
N PRO A 19 13.95 10.31 -18.94
CA PRO A 19 13.46 9.93 -17.60
C PRO A 19 12.55 10.98 -16.94
N ALA A 20 12.81 12.27 -17.22
CA ALA A 20 12.01 13.38 -16.71
C ALA A 20 10.54 13.32 -17.17
N ILE A 21 10.27 12.80 -18.37
CA ILE A 21 8.90 12.67 -18.91
C ILE A 21 8.13 11.61 -18.12
N LEU A 22 8.77 10.47 -17.84
CA LEU A 22 8.17 9.41 -17.02
C LEU A 22 7.90 9.92 -15.59
N GLN A 23 8.87 10.63 -15.01
CA GLN A 23 8.73 11.23 -13.69
C GLN A 23 7.56 12.23 -13.64
N GLU A 24 7.45 13.13 -14.60
CA GLU A 24 6.36 14.10 -14.67
C GLU A 24 5.01 13.41 -14.82
N LEU A 25 4.90 12.44 -15.73
CA LEU A 25 3.70 11.63 -15.95
C LEU A 25 3.21 10.98 -14.65
N VAL A 26 4.12 10.29 -13.95
CA VAL A 26 3.81 9.58 -12.70
C VAL A 26 3.45 10.58 -11.61
N THR A 27 4.22 11.65 -11.44
CA THR A 27 3.97 12.67 -10.41
C THR A 27 2.60 13.33 -10.58
N VAL A 28 2.26 13.77 -11.80
CA VAL A 28 0.98 14.42 -12.09
C VAL A 28 -0.20 13.45 -11.89
N PHE A 29 -0.03 12.18 -12.27
CA PHE A 29 -1.05 11.15 -12.03
C PHE A 29 -1.29 10.94 -10.54
N LEU A 30 -0.21 10.75 -9.76
CA LEU A 30 -0.29 10.48 -8.33
C LEU A 30 -0.92 11.66 -7.57
N ASP A 31 -0.48 12.88 -7.84
CA ASP A 31 -1.02 14.08 -7.18
C ASP A 31 -2.52 14.25 -7.45
N LYS A 32 -2.94 14.12 -8.72
CA LYS A 32 -4.35 14.26 -9.09
C LYS A 32 -5.21 13.16 -8.50
N THR A 33 -4.74 11.91 -8.57
CA THR A 33 -5.53 10.75 -8.14
C THR A 33 -5.65 10.70 -6.62
N MET A 34 -4.55 10.92 -5.90
CA MET A 34 -4.56 10.96 -4.43
C MET A 34 -5.30 12.19 -3.89
N GLY A 35 -5.22 13.34 -4.56
CA GLY A 35 -6.02 14.51 -4.23
C GLY A 35 -7.53 14.26 -4.41
N ALA A 36 -7.93 13.64 -5.52
CA ALA A 36 -9.32 13.26 -5.75
C ALA A 36 -9.80 12.21 -4.73
N LEU A 37 -8.96 11.22 -4.41
CA LEU A 37 -9.25 10.17 -3.45
C LEU A 37 -9.52 10.75 -2.06
N ARG A 38 -8.65 11.66 -1.58
CA ARG A 38 -8.83 12.35 -0.29
C ARG A 38 -10.20 13.03 -0.19
N ASN A 39 -10.63 13.71 -1.25
CA ASN A 39 -11.92 14.39 -1.29
C ASN A 39 -13.10 13.39 -1.32
N SER A 40 -12.96 12.29 -2.07
CA SER A 40 -14.02 11.28 -2.19
C SER A 40 -14.26 10.51 -0.90
N VAL A 41 -13.23 10.27 -0.08
CA VAL A 41 -13.35 9.60 1.23
C VAL A 41 -14.11 10.46 2.26
N GLN A 42 -14.11 11.79 2.08
CA GLN A 42 -14.83 12.72 2.96
C GLN A 42 -16.31 12.93 2.56
N SER A 43 -16.78 12.27 1.50
CA SER A 43 -18.18 12.30 1.08
C SER A 43 -19.08 11.64 2.13
N GLU A 44 -20.34 12.10 2.26
CA GLU A 44 -21.34 11.47 3.16
C GLU A 44 -21.61 10.01 2.80
N LYS A 45 -21.44 9.65 1.52
CA LYS A 45 -21.55 8.28 1.00
C LYS A 45 -20.38 8.03 0.04
N PRO A 46 -19.23 7.57 0.55
CA PRO A 46 -18.11 7.19 -0.31
C PRO A 46 -18.50 5.94 -1.12
N ASP A 47 -18.20 5.96 -2.41
CA ASP A 47 -18.29 4.77 -3.26
C ASP A 47 -17.02 3.94 -3.08
N GLU A 48 -17.09 2.94 -2.21
CA GLU A 48 -15.96 2.09 -1.83
C GLU A 48 -15.32 1.40 -3.05
N SER A 49 -16.13 0.97 -4.03
CA SER A 49 -15.63 0.31 -5.26
C SER A 49 -14.81 1.27 -6.11
N THR A 50 -15.33 2.48 -6.36
CA THR A 50 -14.58 3.50 -7.09
C THR A 50 -13.32 3.93 -6.34
N LEU A 51 -13.37 4.02 -5.01
CA LEU A 51 -12.21 4.35 -4.19
C LEU A 51 -11.13 3.27 -4.27
N GLN A 52 -11.51 2.00 -4.11
CA GLN A 52 -10.59 0.87 -4.16
C GLN A 52 -9.93 0.76 -5.53
N ALA A 53 -10.71 0.86 -6.63
CA ALA A 53 -10.16 0.84 -7.98
C ALA A 53 -9.12 1.95 -8.23
N LYS A 54 -9.36 3.15 -7.68
CA LYS A 54 -8.38 4.25 -7.75
C LYS A 54 -7.10 3.94 -6.97
N VAL A 55 -7.24 3.38 -5.76
CA VAL A 55 -6.09 3.03 -4.91
C VAL A 55 -5.25 1.92 -5.53
N VAL A 56 -5.89 0.87 -6.05
CA VAL A 56 -5.23 -0.22 -6.78
C VAL A 56 -4.45 0.35 -7.96
N GLY A 57 -5.08 1.21 -8.78
CA GLY A 57 -4.40 1.87 -9.90
C GLY A 57 -3.24 2.78 -9.48
N VAL A 58 -3.29 3.40 -8.30
CA VAL A 58 -2.16 4.16 -7.73
C VAL A 58 -1.00 3.23 -7.40
N SER A 59 -1.25 2.14 -6.69
CA SER A 59 -0.24 1.14 -6.35
C SER A 59 0.40 0.54 -7.61
N GLY A 60 -0.41 0.14 -8.59
CA GLY A 60 0.06 -0.41 -9.85
C GLY A 60 0.91 0.56 -10.67
N VAL A 61 0.53 1.85 -10.73
CA VAL A 61 1.36 2.88 -11.38
C VAL A 61 2.72 3.03 -10.72
N ILE A 62 2.80 3.03 -9.38
CA ILE A 62 4.07 3.11 -8.66
C ILE A 62 4.94 1.89 -8.98
N ARG A 63 4.35 0.69 -8.97
CA ARG A 63 5.05 -0.57 -9.30
C ARG A 63 5.60 -0.57 -10.73
N LYS A 64 4.77 -0.23 -11.73
CA LYS A 64 5.17 -0.21 -13.15
C LYS A 64 6.14 0.94 -13.49
N ALA A 65 6.14 2.04 -12.73
CA ALA A 65 7.15 3.09 -12.88
C ALA A 65 8.56 2.60 -12.48
N GLY A 66 8.62 1.72 -11.47
CA GLY A 66 9.86 1.14 -10.98
C GLY A 66 10.73 2.12 -10.21
N THR A 67 11.98 1.72 -9.97
CA THR A 67 12.88 2.45 -9.09
C THR A 67 13.42 3.74 -9.72
N GLY A 68 13.67 4.74 -8.88
CA GLY A 68 14.34 5.99 -9.27
C GLY A 68 13.46 7.00 -10.01
N VAL A 69 12.15 6.74 -10.12
CA VAL A 69 11.19 7.66 -10.77
C VAL A 69 10.65 8.70 -9.78
N LEU A 70 10.34 8.29 -8.54
CA LEU A 70 9.74 9.16 -7.55
C LEU A 70 10.80 9.97 -6.79
N THR A 71 10.55 11.27 -6.63
CA THR A 71 11.34 12.13 -5.74
C THR A 71 10.98 11.89 -4.27
N ALA A 72 11.87 12.26 -3.36
CA ALA A 72 11.60 12.19 -1.92
C ALA A 72 10.37 13.01 -1.50
N ASP A 73 10.17 14.20 -2.09
CA ASP A 73 9.03 15.08 -1.78
C ASP A 73 7.70 14.49 -2.26
N THR A 74 7.68 13.95 -3.49
CA THR A 74 6.50 13.25 -4.02
C THR A 74 6.21 12.03 -3.15
N LEU A 75 7.20 11.19 -2.87
CA LEU A 75 7.05 10.00 -2.03
C LEU A 75 6.47 10.35 -0.65
N LYS A 76 7.04 11.36 0.02
CA LYS A 76 6.57 11.83 1.32
C LYS A 76 5.10 12.27 1.27
N THR A 77 4.71 12.99 0.22
CA THR A 77 3.35 13.49 0.03
C THR A 77 2.35 12.35 -0.19
N ILE A 78 2.70 11.37 -1.03
CA ILE A 78 1.84 10.21 -1.29
C ILE A 78 1.72 9.33 -0.03
N ALA A 79 2.82 9.03 0.65
CA ALA A 79 2.80 8.24 1.89
C ALA A 79 1.97 8.91 2.99
N ALA A 80 2.14 10.23 3.19
CA ALA A 80 1.35 10.99 4.16
C ALA A 80 -0.15 10.99 3.79
N THR A 81 -0.47 11.12 2.49
CA THR A 81 -1.86 11.10 2.02
C THR A 81 -2.50 9.72 2.22
N ALA A 82 -1.79 8.64 1.87
CA ALA A 82 -2.26 7.28 2.11
C ALA A 82 -2.51 7.01 3.60
N GLY A 83 -1.58 7.41 4.48
CA GLY A 83 -1.75 7.28 5.93
C GLY A 83 -2.92 8.08 6.51
N GLN A 84 -3.17 9.30 6.00
CA GLN A 84 -4.33 10.10 6.38
C GLN A 84 -5.65 9.42 5.99
N ILE A 85 -5.72 8.87 4.77
CA ILE A 85 -6.91 8.17 4.30
C ILE A 85 -7.14 6.88 5.09
N LEU A 86 -6.07 6.10 5.33
CA LEU A 86 -6.11 4.90 6.17
C LEU A 86 -6.68 5.16 7.57
N SER A 87 -6.32 6.30 8.16
CA SER A 87 -6.77 6.71 9.49
C SER A 87 -8.22 7.21 9.50
N ALA A 88 -8.74 7.64 8.36
CA ALA A 88 -10.12 8.12 8.23
C ALA A 88 -11.13 6.99 8.04
N ILE A 89 -10.71 5.86 7.47
CA ILE A 89 -11.57 4.70 7.24
C ILE A 89 -11.79 3.95 8.56
N GLN A 90 -13.05 3.87 8.99
CA GLN A 90 -13.46 3.13 10.18
C GLN A 90 -14.01 1.77 9.77
N VAL A 91 -13.59 0.72 10.48
CA VAL A 91 -14.12 -0.65 10.31
C VAL A 91 -14.91 -0.99 11.57
N SER A 92 -16.19 -1.33 11.40
CA SER A 92 -17.06 -1.69 12.51
C SER A 92 -16.73 -3.10 13.00
N ALA A 93 -16.48 -3.26 14.30
CA ALA A 93 -16.25 -4.56 14.93
C ALA A 93 -17.44 -5.53 14.81
N ASP A 94 -18.66 -5.02 14.54
CA ASP A 94 -19.88 -5.83 14.43
C ASP A 94 -20.05 -6.53 13.06
N LYS A 95 -19.14 -6.31 12.10
CA LYS A 95 -19.12 -7.01 10.81
C LYS A 95 -18.17 -8.21 10.85
N ASP A 96 -18.35 -9.06 11.85
CA ASP A 96 -17.77 -10.41 11.87
C ASP A 96 -18.50 -11.27 10.83
N GLY A 97 -18.04 -11.24 9.59
CA GLY A 97 -18.59 -12.10 8.56
C GLY A 97 -17.57 -12.27 7.44
N ALA A 98 -16.99 -13.47 7.37
CA ALA A 98 -16.45 -14.25 6.24
C ALA A 98 -15.89 -13.60 4.94
N ASP A 99 -16.17 -12.33 4.64
CA ASP A 99 -15.90 -11.64 3.38
C ASP A 99 -14.64 -10.74 3.44
N ASP A 100 -14.11 -10.43 4.63
CA ASP A 100 -12.86 -9.65 4.79
C ASP A 100 -11.60 -10.54 4.74
N VAL A 101 -11.49 -11.34 3.69
CA VAL A 101 -10.30 -12.16 3.43
C VAL A 101 -9.13 -11.24 3.07
N MET A 102 -8.03 -11.35 3.82
CA MET A 102 -6.79 -10.67 3.47
C MET A 102 -6.35 -11.11 2.07
N PRO A 103 -6.16 -10.19 1.12
CA PRO A 103 -5.87 -10.56 -0.26
C PRO A 103 -4.53 -11.33 -0.34
N PRO A 104 -4.44 -12.39 -1.15
CA PRO A 104 -3.18 -13.06 -1.39
C PRO A 104 -2.22 -12.11 -2.12
N ARG A 105 -1.05 -11.85 -1.54
CA ARG A 105 0.02 -11.07 -2.19
C ARG A 105 0.82 -12.00 -3.11
N LYS A 106 0.73 -11.83 -4.43
CA LYS A 106 1.76 -12.37 -5.35
C LYS A 106 3.03 -11.54 -5.14
N GLY A 107 4.09 -12.19 -4.65
CA GLY A 107 5.43 -11.63 -4.68
C GLY A 107 5.83 -11.39 -6.14
N ILE A 108 6.43 -10.24 -6.45
CA ILE A 108 6.94 -9.97 -7.80
C ILE A 108 8.19 -10.84 -7.97
N ASP A 109 8.05 -12.00 -8.62
CA ASP A 109 9.19 -12.71 -9.16
C ASP A 109 9.70 -11.91 -10.39
N PRO A 110 10.94 -11.41 -10.40
CA PRO A 110 11.47 -10.64 -11.52
C PRO A 110 11.63 -11.45 -12.83
N CYS A 111 11.24 -12.74 -12.84
CA CYS A 111 11.39 -13.64 -13.99
C CYS A 111 10.08 -14.18 -14.58
N GLU A 112 8.90 -13.80 -14.08
CA GLU A 112 7.64 -14.19 -14.72
C GLU A 112 7.16 -13.09 -15.69
N ASP A 113 7.08 -13.46 -16.96
CA ASP A 113 6.30 -12.75 -17.98
C ASP A 113 4.88 -12.66 -17.42
N ASP A 114 4.47 -11.43 -17.11
CA ASP A 114 3.19 -11.06 -16.49
C ASP A 114 2.07 -11.32 -17.51
N ASP A 115 1.70 -12.60 -17.69
CA ASP A 115 0.41 -12.96 -18.24
C ASP A 115 -0.63 -12.27 -17.35
N GLU A 116 -1.39 -11.35 -17.96
CA GLU A 116 -2.44 -10.53 -17.34
C GLU A 116 -3.53 -11.43 -16.73
N ASP A 117 -3.25 -12.02 -15.56
CA ASP A 117 -4.29 -12.41 -14.63
C ASP A 117 -4.93 -11.09 -14.19
N GLU A 118 -6.11 -10.77 -14.72
CA GLU A 118 -6.98 -9.74 -14.13
C GLU A 118 -7.11 -10.08 -12.64
N GLU A 119 -6.33 -9.39 -11.79
CA GLU A 119 -6.46 -9.52 -10.34
C GLU A 119 -7.92 -9.21 -10.02
N GLU A 120 -8.68 -10.24 -9.64
CA GLU A 120 -10.07 -10.10 -9.25
C GLU A 120 -10.07 -9.16 -8.04
N ILE A 121 -10.45 -7.90 -8.27
CA ILE A 121 -10.47 -6.88 -7.22
C ILE A 121 -11.47 -7.40 -6.19
N PRO A 122 -11.02 -7.71 -4.95
CA PRO A 122 -11.93 -8.20 -3.92
C PRO A 122 -13.07 -7.23 -3.73
N ASP A 123 -14.26 -7.74 -3.37
CA ASP A 123 -15.42 -6.91 -3.10
C ASP A 123 -15.04 -5.70 -2.20
N ALA A 124 -15.57 -4.55 -2.57
CA ALA A 124 -15.20 -3.31 -1.92
C ALA A 124 -15.82 -3.24 -0.54
N THR A 125 -14.96 -3.31 0.47
CA THR A 125 -15.27 -3.15 1.88
C THR A 125 -14.34 -2.08 2.46
N PRO A 126 -14.68 -1.49 3.62
CA PRO A 126 -13.77 -0.59 4.33
C PRO A 126 -12.41 -1.24 4.60
N GLN A 127 -12.37 -2.54 4.89
CA GLN A 127 -11.13 -3.26 5.18
C GLN A 127 -10.34 -3.57 3.91
N SER A 128 -10.99 -3.99 2.81
CA SER A 128 -10.29 -4.22 1.53
C SER A 128 -9.69 -2.93 0.96
N LEU A 129 -10.36 -1.78 1.16
CA LEU A 129 -9.82 -0.46 0.85
C LEU A 129 -8.59 -0.11 1.73
N ARG A 130 -8.60 -0.48 3.02
CA ARG A 130 -7.42 -0.29 3.89
C ARG A 130 -6.24 -1.15 3.42
N TYR A 131 -6.45 -2.39 3.01
CA TYR A 131 -5.39 -3.22 2.43
C TYR A 131 -4.85 -2.62 1.13
N ALA A 132 -5.72 -2.16 0.23
CA ALA A 132 -5.27 -1.52 -1.01
C ALA A 132 -4.40 -0.27 -0.72
N LEU A 133 -4.74 0.52 0.30
CA LEU A 133 -3.94 1.68 0.71
C LEU A 133 -2.60 1.27 1.34
N ALA A 134 -2.58 0.17 2.09
CA ALA A 134 -1.33 -0.42 2.57
C ALA A 134 -0.44 -0.88 1.40
N ASP A 135 -1.02 -1.41 0.31
CA ASP A 135 -0.25 -1.78 -0.88
C ASP A 135 0.34 -0.58 -1.61
N VAL A 136 -0.27 0.61 -1.51
CA VAL A 136 0.37 1.85 -1.96
C VAL A 136 1.64 2.12 -1.14
N LEU A 137 1.60 1.93 0.18
CA LEU A 137 2.79 2.08 1.03
C LEU A 137 3.86 1.03 0.66
N GLY A 138 3.48 -0.23 0.47
CA GLY A 138 4.39 -1.29 0.02
C GLY A 138 5.01 -0.99 -1.35
N ALA A 139 4.22 -0.48 -2.31
CA ALA A 139 4.72 -0.05 -3.61
C ALA A 139 5.77 1.06 -3.50
N LEU A 140 5.56 2.05 -2.61
CA LEU A 140 6.54 3.11 -2.34
C LEU A 140 7.82 2.57 -1.70
N MET A 141 7.70 1.62 -0.76
CA MET A 141 8.87 0.97 -0.14
C MET A 141 9.71 0.22 -1.18
N ARG A 142 9.07 -0.49 -2.12
CA ARG A 142 9.76 -1.20 -3.21
C ARG A 142 10.39 -0.26 -4.22
N SER A 143 9.70 0.81 -4.63
CA SER A 143 10.20 1.72 -5.66
C SER A 143 11.35 2.60 -5.16
N SER A 144 11.34 2.97 -3.87
CA SER A 144 12.25 3.96 -3.31
C SER A 144 12.59 3.66 -1.84
N PRO A 145 13.25 2.52 -1.54
CA PRO A 145 13.45 2.05 -0.17
C PRO A 145 14.25 3.02 0.70
N ASP A 146 15.34 3.58 0.19
CA ASP A 146 16.18 4.53 0.93
C ASP A 146 15.44 5.85 1.24
N PRO A 147 14.87 6.57 0.24
CA PRO A 147 14.06 7.73 0.54
C PRO A 147 12.89 7.43 1.48
N PHE A 148 12.24 6.27 1.34
CA PHE A 148 11.11 5.90 2.19
C PHE A 148 11.50 5.76 3.66
N VAL A 149 12.63 5.10 3.93
CA VAL A 149 13.18 4.95 5.29
C VAL A 149 13.39 6.31 5.96
N GLU A 150 13.90 7.28 5.21
CA GLU A 150 14.18 8.62 5.73
C GLU A 150 12.92 9.45 5.97
N VAL A 151 11.96 9.44 5.04
CA VAL A 151 10.87 10.43 5.04
C VAL A 151 9.52 9.91 5.50
N ALA A 152 9.29 8.59 5.47
CA ALA A 152 7.96 8.00 5.68
C ALA A 152 7.93 6.89 6.73
N LEU A 153 8.98 6.04 6.81
CA LEU A 153 8.99 4.87 7.69
C LEU A 153 8.69 5.20 9.17
N PRO A 154 9.27 6.24 9.81
CA PRO A 154 8.96 6.54 11.21
C PRO A 154 7.47 6.77 11.45
N THR A 155 6.80 7.50 10.56
CA THR A 155 5.36 7.79 10.64
C THR A 155 4.53 6.54 10.40
N VAL A 156 4.91 5.72 9.42
CA VAL A 156 4.23 4.43 9.14
C VAL A 156 4.34 3.50 10.34
N MET A 157 5.50 3.43 10.99
CA MET A 157 5.66 2.58 12.18
C MET A 157 4.92 3.12 13.40
N GLN A 158 4.76 4.43 13.55
CA GLN A 158 3.87 5.01 14.55
C GLN A 158 2.40 4.62 14.30
N PHE A 159 1.97 4.62 13.04
CA PHE A 159 0.64 4.15 12.67
C PHE A 159 0.45 2.66 13.00
N VAL A 160 1.39 1.79 12.62
CA VAL A 160 1.39 0.37 13.00
C VAL A 160 1.26 0.18 14.51
N GLN A 161 2.05 0.92 15.30
CA GLN A 161 1.97 0.85 16.76
C GLN A 161 0.61 1.28 17.30
N SER A 162 -0.06 2.23 16.64
CA SER A 162 -1.41 2.65 17.03
C SER A 162 -2.46 1.56 16.78
N LEU A 163 -2.28 0.76 15.73
CA LEU A 163 -3.14 -0.38 15.40
C LEU A 163 -2.88 -1.59 16.30
N LEU A 164 -1.69 -1.70 16.90
CA LEU A 164 -1.29 -2.80 17.79
C LEU A 164 -1.48 -2.49 19.29
N LYS A 165 -2.20 -1.42 19.63
CA LYS A 165 -2.51 -1.10 21.04
C LYS A 165 -3.38 -2.18 21.67
N GLU A 166 -3.29 -2.28 23.00
CA GLU A 166 -4.18 -3.16 23.76
C GLU A 166 -5.65 -2.76 23.53
N GLY A 167 -6.49 -3.75 23.22
CA GLY A 167 -7.90 -3.54 22.89
C GLY A 167 -8.19 -3.17 21.43
N SER A 168 -7.18 -3.14 20.55
CA SER A 168 -7.40 -3.00 19.11
C SER A 168 -8.24 -4.16 18.54
N SER A 169 -9.03 -3.85 17.50
CA SER A 169 -9.79 -4.86 16.76
C SER A 169 -8.89 -5.84 16.02
N ASP A 170 -9.41 -7.03 15.69
CA ASP A 170 -8.66 -8.00 14.87
C ASP A 170 -8.39 -7.45 13.46
N HIS A 171 -9.29 -6.64 12.90
CA HIS A 171 -9.06 -5.93 11.63
C HIS A 171 -7.88 -4.94 11.69
N ASP A 172 -7.74 -4.20 12.79
CA ASP A 172 -6.59 -3.29 12.98
C ASP A 172 -5.29 -4.07 13.17
N ARG A 173 -5.32 -5.16 13.96
CA ARG A 173 -4.16 -6.05 14.14
C ARG A 173 -3.73 -6.67 12.81
N ALA A 174 -4.68 -7.17 12.02
CA ALA A 174 -4.42 -7.75 10.71
C ALA A 174 -3.82 -6.72 9.75
N LEU A 175 -4.38 -5.50 9.68
CA LEU A 175 -3.82 -4.41 8.89
C LEU A 175 -2.40 -4.02 9.33
N ALA A 176 -2.15 -3.98 10.65
CA ALA A 176 -0.82 -3.69 11.17
C ALA A 176 0.21 -4.73 10.71
N PHE A 177 -0.14 -6.02 10.80
CA PHE A 177 0.74 -7.09 10.36
C PHE A 177 0.94 -7.10 8.85
N TYR A 178 -0.12 -6.82 8.07
CA TYR A 178 -0.06 -6.64 6.62
C TYR A 178 0.92 -5.53 6.21
N VAL A 179 0.92 -4.39 6.90
CA VAL A 179 1.90 -3.32 6.67
C VAL A 179 3.31 -3.74 7.09
N THR A 180 3.46 -4.39 8.25
CA THR A 180 4.80 -4.79 8.73
C THR A 180 5.44 -5.88 7.89
N ASP A 181 4.65 -6.73 7.23
CA ASP A 181 5.13 -7.69 6.25
C ASP A 181 5.87 -7.00 5.11
N ASP A 182 5.26 -5.98 4.47
CA ASP A 182 5.93 -5.16 3.45
C ASP A 182 7.16 -4.43 4.02
N VAL A 183 7.08 -3.91 5.25
CA VAL A 183 8.22 -3.22 5.88
C VAL A 183 9.42 -4.17 6.01
N VAL A 184 9.19 -5.43 6.41
CA VAL A 184 10.25 -6.43 6.55
C VAL A 184 10.76 -6.87 5.18
N ASP A 185 9.86 -7.20 4.26
CA ASP A 185 10.18 -7.70 2.93
C ASP A 185 10.93 -6.66 2.09
N CYS A 186 10.40 -5.44 2.02
CA CYS A 186 10.93 -4.40 1.13
C CYS A 186 12.18 -3.71 1.68
N LEU A 187 12.29 -3.58 3.01
CA LEU A 187 13.35 -2.77 3.64
C LEU A 187 14.42 -3.61 4.34
N GLY A 188 14.16 -4.90 4.58
CA GLY A 188 15.11 -5.85 5.17
C GLY A 188 15.73 -5.31 6.46
N GLN A 189 17.07 -5.23 6.49
CA GLN A 189 17.82 -4.76 7.66
C GLN A 189 17.45 -3.34 8.12
N LYS A 190 16.94 -2.48 7.23
CA LYS A 190 16.55 -1.10 7.59
C LYS A 190 15.30 -1.07 8.48
N SER A 191 14.51 -2.15 8.50
CA SER A 191 13.33 -2.29 9.36
C SER A 191 13.65 -2.76 10.79
N VAL A 192 14.83 -3.35 11.02
CA VAL A 192 15.23 -3.99 12.30
C VAL A 192 15.03 -3.09 13.53
N PRO A 193 15.33 -1.77 13.50
CA PRO A 193 15.10 -0.89 14.66
C PRO A 193 13.64 -0.88 15.16
N TYR A 194 12.68 -1.25 14.32
CA TYR A 194 11.26 -1.22 14.63
C TYR A 194 10.67 -2.58 15.01
N TRP A 195 11.43 -3.68 14.87
CA TRP A 195 10.92 -5.04 15.09
C TRP A 195 10.37 -5.26 16.50
N ASN A 196 10.98 -4.65 17.51
CA ASN A 196 10.52 -4.73 18.89
C ASN A 196 9.08 -4.20 19.09
N GLY A 197 8.59 -3.36 18.17
CA GLY A 197 7.24 -2.79 18.23
C GLY A 197 6.13 -3.73 17.76
N PHE A 198 6.45 -4.81 17.03
CA PHE A 198 5.42 -5.69 16.45
C PHE A 198 5.76 -7.18 16.46
N MET A 199 7.05 -7.58 16.45
CA MET A 199 7.44 -8.99 16.27
C MET A 199 6.92 -9.90 17.38
N ASN A 200 6.99 -9.48 18.64
CA ASN A 200 6.47 -10.30 19.74
C ASN A 200 4.94 -10.50 19.65
N LEU A 201 4.22 -9.47 19.19
CA LEU A 201 2.79 -9.55 18.96
C LEU A 201 2.46 -10.44 17.77
N ALA A 202 3.26 -10.38 16.70
CA ALA A 202 3.12 -11.25 15.53
C ALA A 202 3.34 -12.73 15.92
N LEU A 203 4.39 -13.02 16.69
CA LEU A 203 4.66 -14.38 17.19
C LEU A 203 3.55 -14.89 18.11
N SER A 204 2.97 -14.01 18.94
CA SER A 204 1.83 -14.36 19.79
C SER A 204 0.59 -14.65 18.95
N ALA A 205 0.33 -13.86 17.91
CA ALA A 205 -0.78 -14.08 16.98
C ALA A 205 -0.68 -15.40 16.19
N LEU A 206 0.54 -15.89 15.91
CA LEU A 206 0.73 -17.24 15.33
C LEU A 206 0.32 -18.37 16.29
N ALA A 207 0.34 -18.10 17.60
CA ALA A 207 -0.08 -19.05 18.63
C ALA A 207 -1.58 -18.93 18.99
N ASP A 208 -2.21 -17.80 18.65
CA ASP A 208 -3.66 -17.67 18.65
C ASP A 208 -4.19 -18.69 17.64
N LYS A 209 -4.85 -19.73 18.14
CA LYS A 209 -5.38 -20.80 17.28
C LYS A 209 -6.22 -20.16 16.18
N CYS A 210 -5.86 -20.39 14.91
CA CYS A 210 -6.85 -20.42 13.85
C CYS A 210 -7.98 -21.31 14.38
N ALA A 211 -9.14 -20.70 14.68
CA ALA A 211 -10.37 -21.45 14.72
C ALA A 211 -10.58 -21.96 13.30
N VAL A 212 -10.00 -23.12 13.01
CA VAL A 212 -10.44 -23.97 11.91
C VAL A 212 -11.89 -24.30 12.25
N ALA A 213 -12.81 -23.63 11.57
CA ALA A 213 -14.21 -23.98 11.48
C ALA A 213 -14.53 -24.21 10.00
#